data_AF-A0A3P3VRX7-F1
#
_entry.id   AF-A0A3P3VRX7-F1
#
_cell.length_a   1.000
_cell.length_b   1.000
_cell.length_c   1.000
_cell.angle_alpha   90.00
_cell.angle_beta   90.00
_cell.angle_gamma   90.00
#
_symmetry.space_group_name_H-M   'P 1'
#
loop_
_entity.id
_entity.type
_entity.pdbx_description
1 polymer ?
#
loop_
_entity_poly.entity_id
_entity_poly.type
_entity_poly.pdbx_seq_one_letter_code
_entity_poly.pdbx_strand_id
1 'polypeptide(L)'
;MAGTVAWDLGRLPRLLVLLALVVQGAEAEVYRCVDEDGVRYADQPCGPNAEAVILPEIQQSDPVSPPPYTTGVAPLREPPERVNRPAREPQRPDYCPDVHEITTAVRLGRIKLCMTKEQVLAANRRSEPSRRSFWNDQGDLFEYWHYGVRSEGWPREVRFKNGIVRGFGDP
;
A
#
# COMPACT_ATOMS: atom_id res chain seq x y z
N MET A 1 -13.74 -60.14 51.97
CA MET A 1 -14.60 -59.39 51.04
C MET A 1 -13.80 -58.19 50.54
N ALA A 2 -13.38 -58.20 49.27
CA ALA A 2 -12.78 -57.04 48.61
C ALA A 2 -13.13 -57.17 47.13
N GLY A 3 -14.04 -56.31 46.66
CA GLY A 3 -14.51 -56.28 45.29
C GLY A 3 -13.56 -55.51 44.39
N THR A 4 -13.14 -56.12 43.29
CA THR A 4 -12.37 -55.49 42.24
C THR A 4 -13.31 -54.74 41.29
N VAL A 5 -13.16 -53.42 41.24
CA VAL A 5 -13.84 -52.54 40.27
C VAL A 5 -13.08 -52.65 38.95
N ALA A 6 -13.76 -53.19 37.93
CA ALA A 6 -13.24 -53.27 36.57
C ALA A 6 -13.32 -51.88 35.92
N TRP A 7 -12.17 -51.26 35.67
CA TRP A 7 -12.08 -50.02 34.91
C TRP A 7 -12.06 -50.37 33.42
N ASP A 8 -13.10 -49.94 32.71
CA ASP A 8 -13.29 -50.14 31.28
C ASP A 8 -12.31 -49.26 30.50
N LEU A 9 -11.13 -49.82 30.19
CA LEU A 9 -10.00 -49.16 29.50
C LEU A 9 -10.24 -48.88 28.01
N GLY A 10 -11.41 -49.22 27.46
CA GLY A 10 -11.69 -49.14 26.02
C GLY A 10 -12.00 -47.76 25.45
N ARG A 11 -12.24 -46.72 26.27
CA ARG A 11 -12.69 -45.39 25.80
C ARG A 11 -11.62 -44.29 25.77
N LEU A 12 -10.48 -44.48 26.42
CA LEU A 12 -9.40 -43.49 26.48
C LEU A 12 -8.64 -43.25 25.16
N PRO A 13 -8.44 -44.21 24.23
CA PRO A 13 -7.61 -43.94 23.05
C PRO A 13 -8.31 -43.05 22.01
N ARG A 14 -9.65 -42.97 22.01
CA ARG A 14 -10.40 -42.14 21.04
C ARG A 14 -10.38 -40.65 21.37
N LEU A 15 -10.30 -40.29 22.65
CA LEU A 15 -10.32 -38.88 23.07
C LEU A 15 -8.95 -38.21 22.88
N LEU A 16 -7.86 -38.96 23.03
CA LEU A 16 -6.49 -38.48 22.76
C LEU A 16 -6.23 -38.23 21.27
N VAL A 17 -6.81 -39.05 20.37
CA VAL A 17 -6.68 -38.84 18.91
C VAL A 17 -7.43 -37.58 18.46
N LEU A 18 -8.59 -37.28 19.06
CA LEU A 18 -9.37 -36.07 18.74
C LEU A 18 -8.67 -34.77 19.18
N LEU A 19 -7.98 -34.77 20.33
CA LEU A 19 -7.24 -33.60 20.81
C LEU A 19 -5.96 -33.31 20.01
N ALA A 20 -5.33 -34.32 19.41
CA ALA A 20 -4.14 -34.13 18.58
C ALA A 20 -4.44 -33.46 17.22
N LEU A 21 -5.69 -33.47 16.75
CA LEU A 21 -6.08 -32.94 15.44
C LEU A 21 -6.41 -31.44 15.44
N VAL A 22 -6.51 -30.78 16.60
CA VAL A 22 -6.96 -29.37 16.69
C VAL A 22 -5.80 -28.37 16.70
N VAL A 23 -4.55 -28.83 16.67
CA VAL A 23 -3.35 -27.95 16.62
C VAL A 23 -2.77 -27.92 15.20
N GLN A 24 -3.59 -27.62 14.19
CA GLN A 24 -3.07 -27.08 12.94
C GLN A 24 -3.30 -25.58 12.97
N GLY A 25 -2.29 -24.87 13.48
CA GLY A 25 -2.22 -23.43 13.34
C GLY A 25 -2.27 -23.10 11.85
N ALA A 26 -3.33 -22.41 11.43
CA ALA A 26 -3.41 -21.85 10.09
C ALA A 26 -2.47 -20.64 10.03
N GLU A 27 -1.18 -20.92 9.85
CA GLU A 27 -0.22 -19.91 9.38
C GLU A 27 -0.63 -19.59 7.94
N ALA A 28 -1.23 -18.42 7.71
CA ALA A 28 -1.69 -17.99 6.40
C ALA A 28 -0.49 -17.58 5.53
N GLU A 29 0.26 -18.57 5.05
CA GLU A 29 1.33 -18.37 4.10
C GLU A 29 0.75 -18.02 2.72
N VAL A 30 1.19 -16.89 2.15
CA VAL A 30 0.78 -16.47 0.81
C VAL A 30 1.84 -16.93 -0.19
N TYR A 31 1.42 -17.76 -1.14
CA TYR A 31 2.27 -18.28 -2.20
C TYR A 31 2.09 -17.48 -3.48
N ARG A 32 3.20 -17.10 -4.10
CA ARG A 32 3.24 -16.50 -5.43
C ARG A 32 3.32 -17.60 -6.49
N CYS A 33 2.39 -17.55 -7.42
CA CYS A 33 2.19 -18.51 -8.49
C CYS A 33 2.38 -17.82 -9.83
N VAL A 34 3.18 -18.41 -10.72
CA VAL A 34 3.36 -17.92 -12.09
C VAL A 34 2.77 -18.96 -13.04
N ASP A 35 1.73 -18.57 -13.77
CA ASP A 35 1.07 -19.37 -14.80
C ASP A 35 1.11 -18.68 -16.17
N GLU A 36 0.48 -19.27 -17.20
CA GLU A 36 0.46 -18.73 -18.57
C GLU A 36 -0.32 -17.41 -18.67
N ASP A 37 -1.25 -17.16 -17.73
CA ASP A 37 -2.09 -15.96 -17.68
C ASP A 37 -1.45 -14.83 -16.84
N GLY A 38 -0.38 -15.13 -16.08
CA GLY A 38 0.42 -14.16 -15.36
C GLY A 38 0.81 -14.59 -13.95
N VAL A 39 0.79 -13.64 -13.02
CA VAL A 39 1.16 -13.86 -11.61
C VAL A 39 -0.10 -13.79 -10.75
N ARG A 40 -0.36 -14.85 -9.98
CA ARG A 40 -1.45 -14.93 -9.01
C ARG A 40 -0.92 -15.26 -7.62
N TYR A 41 -1.69 -14.93 -6.59
CA TYR A 41 -1.36 -15.23 -5.20
C TYR A 41 -2.42 -16.18 -4.62
N ALA A 42 -1.98 -17.20 -3.89
CA ALA A 42 -2.85 -18.21 -3.30
C ALA A 42 -2.44 -18.53 -1.87
N ASP A 43 -3.38 -18.98 -1.06
CA ASP A 43 -3.19 -19.49 0.31
C ASP A 43 -2.69 -20.94 0.34
N GLN A 44 -2.54 -21.57 -0.83
CA GLN A 44 -2.01 -22.92 -1.00
C GLN A 44 -0.98 -22.97 -2.14
N PRO A 45 0.05 -23.84 -2.05
CA PRO A 45 1.03 -23.99 -3.11
C PRO A 45 0.39 -24.51 -4.40
N CYS A 46 0.50 -23.73 -5.47
CA CYS A 46 -0.11 -24.01 -6.77
C CYS A 46 0.71 -24.91 -7.70
N GLY A 47 1.85 -25.44 -7.22
CA GLY A 47 2.72 -26.30 -8.01
C GLY A 47 4.17 -26.34 -7.50
N PRO A 48 5.07 -27.03 -8.22
CA PRO A 48 6.47 -27.23 -7.80
C PRO A 48 7.29 -25.93 -7.80
N ASN A 49 6.79 -24.87 -8.43
CA ASN A 49 7.44 -23.56 -8.51
C ASN A 49 6.76 -22.50 -7.65
N ALA A 50 5.95 -22.90 -6.66
CA ALA A 50 5.31 -21.96 -5.74
C ALA A 50 6.37 -21.32 -4.82
N GLU A 51 6.44 -20.00 -4.81
CA GLU A 51 7.35 -19.23 -3.97
C GLU A 51 6.59 -18.67 -2.78
N ALA A 52 6.96 -19.05 -1.55
CA ALA A 52 6.37 -18.48 -0.35
C ALA A 52 6.79 -17.01 -0.21
N VAL A 53 5.82 -16.11 -0.14
CA VAL A 53 6.06 -14.67 0.03
C VAL A 53 5.81 -14.30 1.48
N ILE A 54 6.88 -13.93 2.17
CA ILE A 54 6.79 -13.31 3.49
C ILE A 54 6.35 -11.86 3.28
N LEU A 55 5.06 -11.58 3.49
CA LEU A 55 4.58 -10.20 3.51
C LEU A 55 5.21 -9.50 4.71
N PRO A 56 5.85 -8.34 4.54
CA PRO A 56 6.33 -7.57 5.67
C PRO A 56 5.13 -7.23 6.55
N GLU A 57 5.23 -7.60 7.82
CA GLU A 57 4.23 -7.26 8.82
C GLU A 57 4.08 -5.74 8.82
N ILE A 58 2.90 -5.27 8.40
CA ILE A 58 2.57 -3.85 8.47
C ILE A 58 2.57 -3.56 9.97
N GLN A 59 3.63 -2.92 10.48
CA GLN A 59 3.66 -2.46 11.86
C GLN A 59 2.43 -1.61 12.07
N GLN A 60 1.47 -2.19 12.77
CA GLN A 60 0.24 -1.55 13.19
C GLN A 60 0.70 -0.47 14.16
N SER A 61 0.93 0.73 13.61
CA SER A 61 1.35 1.89 14.40
C SER A 61 0.43 2.00 15.60
N ASP A 62 1.03 2.08 16.80
CA ASP A 62 0.34 2.10 18.07
C ASP A 62 -0.95 2.92 18.02
N PRO A 63 -2.05 2.48 18.65
CA PRO A 63 -3.19 3.35 18.85
C PRO A 63 -2.69 4.56 19.64
N VAL A 64 -2.61 5.71 18.98
CA VAL A 64 -2.36 7.00 19.62
C VAL A 64 -3.38 7.11 20.75
N SER A 65 -2.92 6.97 22.00
CA SER A 65 -3.76 7.20 23.16
C SER A 65 -4.35 8.59 23.04
N PRO A 66 -5.68 8.76 23.06
CA PRO A 66 -6.24 10.09 23.15
C PRO A 66 -5.74 10.73 24.46
N PRO A 67 -5.38 12.02 24.46
CA PRO A 67 -4.94 12.69 25.67
C PRO A 67 -6.06 12.64 26.73
N PRO A 68 -5.72 12.57 28.03
CA PRO A 68 -6.71 12.52 29.08
C PRO A 68 -7.59 13.77 29.04
N TYR A 69 -8.89 13.57 28.89
CA TYR A 69 -9.89 14.62 28.89
C TYR A 69 -9.89 15.27 30.29
N THR A 70 -9.33 16.46 30.40
CA THR A 70 -9.57 17.34 31.55
C THR A 70 -11.02 17.82 31.45
N THR A 71 -11.83 17.47 32.44
CA THR A 71 -13.19 17.98 32.63
C THR A 71 -13.14 19.48 32.90
N GLY A 72 -13.04 20.27 31.84
CA GLY A 72 -13.27 21.71 31.85
C GLY A 72 -14.34 21.98 30.82
N VAL A 73 -15.54 22.35 31.27
CA VAL A 73 -16.63 22.77 30.40
C VAL A 73 -16.19 24.08 29.72
N ALA A 74 -15.62 23.96 28.53
CA ALA A 74 -15.43 25.10 27.64
C ALA A 74 -16.79 25.49 27.04
N PRO A 75 -17.12 26.78 26.86
CA PRO A 75 -18.35 27.18 26.20
C PRO A 75 -18.39 26.59 24.80
N LEU A 76 -19.54 26.05 24.37
CA LEU A 76 -19.75 25.63 22.98
C LEU A 76 -19.44 26.81 22.06
N ARG A 77 -18.25 26.82 21.46
CA ARG A 77 -18.02 27.53 20.21
C ARG A 77 -18.70 26.70 19.14
N GLU A 78 -19.67 27.30 18.46
CA GLU A 78 -20.26 26.73 17.26
C GLU A 78 -19.14 26.24 16.33
N PRO A 79 -19.22 24.99 15.82
CA PRO A 79 -18.28 24.49 14.85
C PRO A 79 -18.22 25.48 13.68
N PRO A 80 -17.03 25.88 13.19
CA PRO A 80 -16.97 26.67 11.98
C PRO A 80 -17.76 25.92 10.91
N GLU A 81 -18.75 26.60 10.35
CA GLU A 81 -19.57 26.11 9.25
C GLU A 81 -18.64 25.43 8.25
N ARG A 82 -18.76 24.09 8.16
CA ARG A 82 -17.99 23.33 7.18
C ARG A 82 -18.46 23.85 5.84
N VAL A 83 -17.67 24.77 5.26
CA VAL A 83 -17.79 25.13 3.85
C VAL A 83 -17.84 23.80 3.13
N ASN A 84 -19.02 23.51 2.59
CA ASN A 84 -19.37 22.29 1.90
C ASN A 84 -18.56 22.31 0.60
N ARG A 85 -17.25 22.07 0.71
CA ARG A 85 -16.41 21.86 -0.45
C ARG A 85 -16.92 20.56 -1.05
N PRO A 86 -17.42 20.57 -2.29
CA PRO A 86 -17.79 19.32 -2.94
C PRO A 86 -16.59 18.39 -2.81
N ALA A 87 -16.85 17.14 -2.44
CA ALA A 87 -15.86 16.09 -2.51
C ALA A 87 -15.17 16.24 -3.86
N ARG A 88 -13.84 16.46 -3.87
CA ARG A 88 -13.09 16.48 -5.12
C ARG A 88 -13.42 15.15 -5.79
N GLU A 89 -14.12 15.24 -6.91
CA GLU A 89 -14.35 14.09 -7.77
C GLU A 89 -13.00 13.38 -7.95
N PRO A 90 -12.91 12.06 -7.70
CA PRO A 90 -11.68 11.33 -7.89
C PRO A 90 -11.20 11.63 -9.30
N GLN A 91 -10.08 12.33 -9.44
CA GLN A 91 -9.52 12.62 -10.76
C GLN A 91 -9.36 11.27 -11.44
N ARG A 92 -10.07 11.05 -12.56
CA ARG A 92 -9.94 9.83 -13.33
C ARG A 92 -8.43 9.59 -13.56
N PRO A 93 -7.89 8.41 -13.18
CA PRO A 93 -6.44 8.14 -13.17
C PRO A 93 -5.72 8.42 -14.49
N ASP A 94 -6.46 8.53 -15.60
CA ASP A 94 -5.91 8.59 -16.96
C ASP A 94 -6.19 9.90 -17.71
N TYR A 95 -6.71 10.95 -17.06
CA TYR A 95 -6.93 12.22 -17.75
C TYR A 95 -5.62 13.01 -17.95
N CYS A 96 -5.22 13.18 -19.21
CA CYS A 96 -4.14 14.09 -19.58
C CYS A 96 -4.65 15.53 -19.67
N PRO A 97 -4.01 16.50 -18.99
CA PRO A 97 -4.29 17.92 -19.19
C PRO A 97 -3.94 18.36 -20.62
N ASP A 98 -4.54 19.46 -21.07
CA ASP A 98 -4.25 19.99 -22.40
C ASP A 98 -2.84 20.60 -22.49
N VAL A 99 -2.37 20.87 -23.72
CA VAL A 99 -1.02 21.39 -23.97
C VAL A 99 -0.80 22.77 -23.33
N HIS A 100 -1.84 23.60 -23.24
CA HIS A 100 -1.75 24.92 -22.63
C HIS A 100 -1.59 24.82 -21.11
N GLU A 101 -2.31 23.89 -20.47
CA GLU A 101 -2.17 23.57 -19.05
C GLU A 101 -0.79 23.00 -18.72
N ILE A 102 -0.28 22.08 -19.54
CA ILE A 102 1.07 21.51 -19.39
C ILE A 102 2.11 22.63 -19.48
N THR A 103 2.02 23.46 -20.51
CA THR A 103 2.97 24.57 -20.72
C THR A 103 2.93 25.56 -19.55
N THR A 104 1.73 25.89 -19.07
CA THR A 104 1.53 26.74 -17.90
C THR A 104 2.14 26.12 -16.65
N ALA A 105 1.95 24.81 -16.42
CA ALA A 105 2.55 24.09 -15.32
C ALA A 105 4.09 24.10 -15.38
N VAL A 106 4.70 23.89 -16.56
CA VAL A 106 6.15 24.03 -16.75
C VAL A 106 6.61 25.44 -16.38
N ARG A 107 5.90 26.48 -16.85
CA ARG A 107 6.23 27.87 -16.50
C ARG A 107 6.12 28.14 -15.00
N LEU A 108 5.14 27.53 -14.33
CA LEU A 108 4.94 27.70 -12.89
C LEU A 108 5.84 26.80 -12.04
N GLY A 109 6.65 25.93 -12.65
CA GLY A 109 7.43 24.94 -11.92
C GLY A 109 6.53 23.99 -11.16
N ARG A 110 5.57 23.36 -11.85
CA ARG A 110 4.68 22.33 -11.30
C ARG A 110 4.67 21.12 -12.19
N ILE A 111 4.48 19.95 -11.58
CA ILE A 111 4.34 18.68 -12.29
C ILE A 111 2.86 18.36 -12.52
N LYS A 112 2.57 17.76 -13.68
CA LYS A 112 1.26 17.29 -14.09
C LYS A 112 1.40 15.93 -14.78
N LEU A 113 0.29 15.18 -14.83
CA LEU A 113 0.21 13.96 -15.62
C LEU A 113 0.48 14.28 -17.10
N CYS A 114 0.99 13.29 -17.81
CA CYS A 114 1.27 13.34 -19.25
C CYS A 114 2.38 14.31 -19.68
N MET A 115 3.10 14.91 -18.73
CA MET A 115 4.34 15.63 -19.02
C MET A 115 5.42 14.69 -19.54
N THR A 116 6.25 15.16 -20.46
CA THR A 116 7.47 14.45 -20.88
C THR A 116 8.60 14.67 -19.88
N LYS A 117 9.65 13.84 -19.96
CA LYS A 117 10.87 14.02 -19.17
C LYS A 117 11.49 15.41 -19.33
N GLU A 118 11.53 15.91 -20.56
CA GLU A 118 12.09 17.24 -20.88
C GLU A 118 11.27 18.34 -20.23
N GLN A 119 9.94 18.22 -20.25
CA GLN A 119 9.03 19.16 -19.59
C GLN A 119 9.19 19.13 -18.07
N VAL A 120 9.38 17.95 -17.48
CA VAL A 120 9.67 17.82 -16.04
C VAL A 120 10.99 18.48 -15.67
N LEU A 121 12.05 18.27 -16.46
CA LEU A 121 13.35 18.94 -16.25
C LEU A 121 13.22 20.46 -16.41
N ALA A 122 12.51 20.93 -17.44
CA ALA A 122 12.25 22.34 -17.68
C ALA A 122 11.45 22.99 -16.54
N ALA A 123 10.44 22.29 -16.01
CA ALA A 123 9.65 22.75 -14.87
C ALA A 123 10.51 22.86 -13.60
N ASN A 124 11.47 21.95 -13.43
CA ASN A 124 12.30 21.90 -12.24
C ASN A 124 13.35 23.01 -12.18
N ARG A 125 13.73 23.59 -13.33
CA ARG A 125 14.66 24.75 -13.56
C ARG A 125 16.04 24.71 -12.91
N ARG A 126 16.27 23.85 -11.92
CA ARG A 126 17.37 23.98 -10.95
C ARG A 126 18.23 22.74 -10.85
N SER A 127 17.74 21.53 -11.17
CA SER A 127 18.56 20.30 -11.09
C SER A 127 17.95 19.10 -11.82
N GLU A 128 18.82 18.14 -12.14
CA GLU A 128 18.46 16.76 -12.44
C GLU A 128 17.91 16.02 -11.20
N PRO A 129 17.20 14.88 -11.37
CA PRO A 129 16.84 14.03 -10.25
C PRO A 129 18.07 13.53 -9.49
N SER A 130 17.96 13.41 -8.17
CA SER A 130 19.05 12.91 -7.31
C SER A 130 19.28 11.41 -7.49
N ARG A 131 18.23 10.66 -7.84
CA ARG A 131 18.30 9.23 -8.15
C ARG A 131 17.27 8.88 -9.20
N ARG A 132 17.61 7.93 -10.07
CA ARG A 132 16.68 7.29 -11.01
C ARG A 132 16.61 5.80 -10.70
N SER A 133 15.43 5.21 -10.69
CA SER A 133 15.23 3.78 -10.50
C SER A 133 14.19 3.25 -11.47
N PHE A 134 14.24 1.95 -11.75
CA PHE A 134 13.26 1.28 -12.60
C PHE A 134 12.56 0.21 -11.78
N TRP A 135 11.23 0.14 -11.92
CA TRP A 135 10.43 -0.85 -11.22
C TRP A 135 9.39 -1.44 -12.17
N ASN A 136 9.16 -2.74 -12.07
CA ASN A 136 8.11 -3.41 -12.80
C ASN A 136 6.88 -3.52 -11.89
N ASP A 137 5.80 -2.87 -12.28
CA ASP A 137 4.52 -2.93 -11.57
C ASP A 137 3.50 -3.55 -12.53
N GLN A 138 2.96 -4.72 -12.15
CA GLN A 138 1.93 -5.44 -12.90
C GLN A 138 2.26 -5.70 -14.38
N GLY A 139 3.55 -5.88 -14.72
CA GLY A 139 4.01 -6.17 -16.09
C GLY A 139 4.44 -4.94 -16.88
N ASP A 140 4.26 -3.74 -16.33
CA ASP A 140 4.70 -2.49 -16.94
C ASP A 140 6.00 -1.98 -16.29
N LEU A 141 6.99 -1.66 -17.11
CA LEU A 141 8.22 -1.02 -16.65
C LEU A 141 8.00 0.48 -16.45
N PHE A 142 8.18 0.93 -15.21
CA PHE A 142 8.15 2.33 -14.83
C PHE A 142 9.55 2.83 -14.48
N GLU A 143 9.81 4.08 -14.82
CA GLU A 143 10.98 4.82 -14.38
C GLU A 143 10.58 5.83 -13.32
N TYR A 144 11.33 5.88 -12.23
CA TYR A 144 11.08 6.73 -11.09
C TYR A 144 12.23 7.71 -10.94
N TRP A 145 11.89 9.00 -10.90
CA TRP A 145 12.82 10.07 -10.64
C TRP A 145 12.60 10.59 -9.23
N HIS A 146 13.62 10.45 -8.42
CA HIS A 146 13.65 10.89 -7.04
C HIS A 146 14.27 12.28 -6.97
N TYR A 147 13.63 13.17 -6.24
CA TYR A 147 14.08 14.52 -5.94
C TYR A 147 14.20 14.67 -4.42
N GLY A 148 15.26 15.35 -3.97
CA GLY A 148 15.37 15.74 -2.56
C GLY A 148 14.26 16.69 -2.13
N VAL A 149 14.21 17.02 -0.83
CA VAL A 149 13.26 18.00 -0.29
C VAL A 149 13.45 19.35 -1.02
N ARG A 150 12.45 19.79 -1.77
CA ARG A 150 12.46 21.09 -2.47
C ARG A 150 11.36 22.00 -1.91
N SER A 151 11.35 23.24 -2.40
CA SER A 151 10.36 24.27 -2.10
C SER A 151 8.93 23.74 -2.07
N GLU A 152 8.09 24.32 -1.21
CA GLU A 152 6.69 23.94 -0.99
C GLU A 152 5.95 23.60 -2.30
N GLY A 153 5.51 22.34 -2.42
CA GLY A 153 4.66 21.88 -3.52
C GLY A 153 5.36 21.13 -4.65
N TRP A 154 6.67 20.90 -4.60
CA TRP A 154 7.34 20.01 -5.57
C TRP A 154 7.35 18.55 -5.06
N PRO A 155 6.98 17.56 -5.89
CA PRO A 155 6.93 16.17 -5.47
C PRO A 155 8.34 15.59 -5.23
N ARG A 156 8.47 14.70 -4.24
CA ARG A 156 9.71 13.95 -4.00
C ARG A 156 9.95 12.91 -5.07
N GLU A 157 8.90 12.41 -5.68
CA GLU A 157 9.00 11.37 -6.70
C GLU A 157 8.13 11.70 -7.91
N VAL A 158 8.65 11.40 -9.11
CA VAL A 158 7.89 11.43 -10.36
C VAL A 158 8.05 10.09 -11.05
N ARG A 159 6.91 9.46 -11.38
CA ARG A 159 6.82 8.15 -12.04
C ARG A 159 6.49 8.32 -13.52
N PHE A 160 7.27 7.67 -14.37
CA PHE A 160 7.15 7.69 -15.81
C PHE A 160 6.83 6.30 -16.37
N LYS A 161 5.96 6.25 -17.38
CA LYS A 161 5.76 5.09 -18.27
C LYS A 161 6.05 5.55 -19.69
N ASN A 162 6.95 4.88 -20.39
CA ASN A 162 7.35 5.25 -21.76
C ASN A 162 7.76 6.73 -21.91
N GLY A 163 8.46 7.28 -20.92
CA GLY A 163 8.92 8.68 -20.93
C GLY A 163 7.87 9.74 -20.56
N ILE A 164 6.66 9.31 -20.16
CA ILE A 164 5.53 10.19 -19.85
C ILE A 164 5.11 10.02 -18.39
N VAL A 165 4.85 11.13 -17.70
CA VAL A 165 4.43 11.14 -16.29
C VAL A 165 3.07 10.42 -16.10
N ARG A 166 3.07 9.40 -15.24
CA ARG A 166 1.88 8.62 -14.82
C ARG A 166 1.59 8.71 -13.32
N GLY A 167 2.42 9.42 -12.57
CA GLY A 167 2.23 9.63 -11.15
C GLY A 167 3.33 10.52 -10.58
N PHE A 168 3.04 11.18 -9.47
CA PHE A 168 4.01 11.96 -8.71
C PHE A 168 3.46 12.21 -7.30
N GLY A 169 4.35 12.30 -6.32
CA GLY A 169 3.94 12.45 -4.91
C GLY A 169 5.09 12.29 -3.92
N ASP A 170 4.71 12.05 -2.68
CA ASP A 170 5.58 11.48 -1.65
C ASP A 170 5.56 9.95 -1.75
N PRO A 171 6.67 9.26 -1.42
CA PRO A 171 6.78 7.80 -1.53
C PRO A 171 5.79 7.05 -0.63
#